data_AF-A0A3M1Z5A5-F1
#
_entry.id   AF-A0A3M1Z5A5-F1
#
_cell.length_a   1.000
_cell.length_b   1.000
_cell.length_c   1.000
_cell.angle_alpha   90.00
_cell.angle_beta   90.00
_cell.angle_gamma   90.00
#
_symmetry.space_group_name_H-M   'P 1'
#
loop_
_entity.id
_entity.type
_entity.pdbx_description
1 polymer ?
#
loop_
_entity_poly.entity_id
_entity_poly.type
_entity_poly.pdbx_seq_one_letter_code
_entity_poly.pdbx_strand_id
1 'polypeptide(L)'
;PVPGAERRPPLPPGHPEESTLARRARILRALWDASPDAPDLDGPFGRPEVGDGCTACGACAGVCPTGALEADPNTPELRVTEVRCVGCGLCAAACPEAALGLRRGLRWARESFAPRVLVRADAHACPACGRVFATREAIEAVARRLRRRGVGDPELLALCPDCRAVRALAEGPRPGEAGS
;
A
#
# COMPACT_ATOMS: atom_id res chain seq x y z
N PRO A 1 7.50 -1.83 6.73
CA PRO A 1 7.57 -1.04 7.97
C PRO A 1 8.11 -1.89 9.13
N VAL A 2 9.21 -1.45 9.76
CA VAL A 2 9.72 -2.10 10.99
C VAL A 2 8.76 -1.80 12.17
N PRO A 3 8.35 -2.79 12.97
CA PRO A 3 7.57 -2.54 14.18
C PRO A 3 8.39 -1.67 15.15
N GLY A 4 7.82 -0.55 15.63
CA GLY A 4 8.45 0.30 16.63
C GLY A 4 9.28 1.48 16.12
N ALA A 5 9.37 1.72 14.81
CA ALA A 5 9.87 3.02 14.32
C ALA A 5 8.82 4.10 14.57
N GLU A 6 8.96 4.80 15.69
CA GLU A 6 8.18 6.02 15.96
C GLU A 6 8.37 6.98 14.78
N ARG A 7 7.26 7.41 14.18
CA ARG A 7 7.30 8.42 13.12
C ARG A 7 7.90 9.68 13.72
N ARG A 8 9.12 10.02 13.30
CA ARG A 8 9.79 11.26 13.71
C ARG A 8 8.80 12.42 13.48
N PRO A 9 8.55 13.27 14.48
CA PRO A 9 7.59 14.36 14.33
C PRO A 9 7.99 15.25 13.14
N PRO A 10 7.01 15.82 12.42
CA PRO A 10 7.30 16.66 11.28
C PRO A 10 8.18 17.84 11.72
N LEU A 11 9.21 18.14 10.91
CA LEU A 11 10.09 19.28 11.14
C LEU A 11 9.30 20.60 11.07
N PRO A 12 9.70 21.63 11.82
CA PRO A 12 9.04 22.93 11.74
C PRO A 12 9.18 23.54 10.33
N PRO A 13 8.21 24.34 9.87
CA PRO A 13 8.28 25.03 8.59
C PRO A 13 9.59 25.80 8.40
N GLY A 14 10.29 25.60 7.28
CA GLY A 14 11.53 26.31 6.99
C GLY A 14 12.77 25.75 7.71
N HIS A 15 12.65 24.62 8.39
CA HIS A 15 13.80 23.92 8.95
C HIS A 15 14.77 23.48 7.83
N PRO A 16 16.11 23.55 8.02
CA PRO A 16 17.08 23.18 7.00
C PRO A 16 16.93 21.76 6.46
N GLU A 17 16.48 20.83 7.30
CA GLU A 17 16.23 19.43 6.94
C GLU A 17 14.80 19.16 6.43
N GLU A 18 13.94 20.18 6.27
CA GLU A 18 12.57 19.99 5.76
C GLU A 18 12.63 19.36 4.36
N SER A 19 12.05 18.17 4.21
CA SER A 19 12.03 17.50 2.92
C SER A 19 11.25 18.32 1.89
N THR A 20 11.63 18.23 0.61
CA THR A 20 10.90 18.88 -0.49
C THR A 20 9.41 18.48 -0.49
N LEU A 21 9.12 17.23 -0.11
CA LEU A 21 7.75 16.74 0.01
C LEU A 21 6.98 17.42 1.14
N ALA A 22 7.58 17.57 2.33
CA ALA A 22 6.97 18.27 3.47
C ALA A 22 6.72 19.74 3.14
N ARG A 23 7.72 20.42 2.55
CA ARG A 23 7.60 21.81 2.10
C ARG A 23 6.48 21.99 1.08
N ARG A 24 6.40 21.11 0.08
CA ARG A 24 5.34 21.11 -0.94
C ARG A 24 3.96 20.93 -0.31
N ALA A 25 3.80 19.94 0.58
CA ALA A 25 2.53 19.69 1.26
C ALA A 25 2.06 20.90 2.08
N ARG A 26 2.99 21.58 2.77
CA ARG A 26 2.71 22.80 3.52
C ARG A 26 2.26 23.95 2.62
N ILE A 27 2.99 24.19 1.52
CA ILE A 27 2.64 25.25 0.55
C ILE A 27 1.25 25.00 -0.03
N LEU A 28 0.96 23.77 -0.45
CA LEU A 28 -0.35 23.43 -1.02
C LEU A 28 -1.48 23.60 -0.02
N ARG A 29 -1.25 23.30 1.26
CA ARG A 29 -2.25 23.54 2.31
C ARG A 29 -2.50 25.03 2.53
N ALA A 30 -1.44 25.84 2.60
CA ALA A 30 -1.58 27.29 2.73
C ALA A 30 -2.32 27.92 1.53
N LEU A 31 -2.07 27.41 0.32
CA LEU A 31 -2.79 27.82 -0.89
C LEU A 31 -4.27 27.43 -0.82
N TRP A 32 -4.59 26.23 -0.33
CA TRP A 32 -5.98 25.80 -0.11
C TRP A 32 -6.71 26.69 0.89
N ASP A 33 -6.06 27.01 2.02
CA ASP A 33 -6.65 27.87 3.05
C ASP A 33 -6.90 29.30 2.52
N ALA A 34 -6.05 29.79 1.61
CA ALA A 34 -6.20 31.12 1.00
C ALA A 34 -7.22 31.16 -0.15
N SER A 35 -7.38 30.07 -0.90
CA SER A 35 -8.26 30.01 -2.07
C SER A 35 -8.84 28.61 -2.26
N PRO A 36 -9.89 28.24 -1.52
CA PRO A 36 -10.51 26.92 -1.62
C PRO A 36 -11.27 26.69 -2.95
N ASP A 37 -11.72 27.78 -3.60
CA ASP A 37 -12.48 27.73 -4.85
C ASP A 37 -11.60 27.80 -6.12
N ALA A 38 -10.28 27.67 -5.97
CA ALA A 38 -9.38 27.63 -7.11
C ALA A 38 -9.67 26.39 -8.00
N PRO A 39 -9.39 26.46 -9.32
CA PRO A 39 -9.57 25.31 -10.19
C PRO A 39 -8.59 24.18 -9.87
N ASP A 40 -8.89 22.98 -10.37
CA ASP A 40 -7.97 21.84 -10.38
C ASP A 40 -6.59 22.26 -10.94
N LEU A 41 -5.52 21.75 -10.32
CA LEU A 41 -4.16 22.09 -10.72
C LEU A 41 -3.62 21.09 -11.74
N ASP A 42 -3.28 21.61 -12.92
CA ASP A 42 -2.40 20.94 -13.87
C ASP A 42 -0.94 21.01 -13.37
N GLY A 43 -0.15 19.96 -13.62
CA GLY A 43 1.27 19.96 -13.24
C GLY A 43 1.84 18.59 -12.85
N PRO A 44 2.94 18.53 -12.08
CA PRO A 44 3.60 17.29 -11.65
C PRO A 44 2.83 16.60 -10.51
N PHE A 45 1.51 16.67 -10.56
CA PHE A 45 0.59 15.98 -9.65
C PHE A 45 0.05 14.74 -10.33
N GLY A 46 -0.26 13.75 -9.51
CA GLY A 46 -0.88 12.52 -9.97
C GLY A 46 -2.16 12.23 -9.20
N ARG A 47 -3.12 11.64 -9.90
CA ARG A 47 -4.36 11.12 -9.34
C ARG A 47 -4.40 9.61 -9.61
N PRO A 48 -4.08 8.79 -8.61
CA PRO A 48 -4.28 7.35 -8.70
C PRO A 48 -5.77 7.05 -8.86
N GLU A 49 -6.09 6.22 -9.84
CA GLU A 49 -7.45 5.76 -10.12
C GLU A 49 -7.46 4.24 -10.04
N VAL A 50 -8.40 3.69 -9.25
CA VAL A 50 -8.56 2.25 -9.11
C VAL A 50 -9.73 1.82 -9.96
N GLY A 51 -9.50 0.83 -10.82
CA GLY A 51 -10.53 0.15 -11.59
C GLY A 51 -10.94 -1.19 -10.96
N ASP A 52 -11.75 -1.93 -11.70
CA ASP A 52 -12.24 -3.24 -11.30
C ASP A 52 -11.11 -4.26 -11.13
N GLY A 53 -11.28 -5.18 -10.19
CA GLY A 53 -10.31 -6.26 -9.92
C GLY A 53 -9.15 -5.88 -8.98
N CYS A 54 -9.16 -4.68 -8.39
CA CYS A 54 -8.22 -4.35 -7.33
C CYS A 54 -8.43 -5.23 -6.09
N THR A 55 -7.38 -5.92 -5.66
CA THR A 55 -7.40 -6.83 -4.51
C THR A 55 -6.97 -6.17 -3.19
N ALA A 56 -6.69 -4.86 -3.22
CA ALA A 56 -6.09 -4.13 -2.09
C ALA A 56 -4.83 -4.81 -1.50
N CYS A 57 -4.05 -5.51 -2.33
CA CYS A 57 -2.84 -6.24 -1.91
C CYS A 57 -1.70 -5.36 -1.36
N GLY A 58 -1.81 -4.03 -1.44
CA GLY A 58 -0.83 -3.10 -0.88
C GLY A 58 0.46 -2.93 -1.68
N ALA A 59 0.66 -3.63 -2.81
CA ALA A 59 1.87 -3.51 -3.64
C ALA A 59 2.16 -2.05 -4.06
N CYS A 60 1.12 -1.32 -4.45
CA CYS A 60 1.24 0.09 -4.85
C CYS A 60 1.62 1.02 -3.69
N ALA A 61 1.18 0.72 -2.46
CA ALA A 61 1.57 1.46 -1.26
C ALA A 61 3.04 1.20 -0.91
N GLY A 62 3.50 -0.05 -1.05
CA GLY A 62 4.88 -0.44 -0.79
C GLY A 62 5.91 0.23 -1.71
N VAL A 63 5.54 0.58 -2.94
CA VAL A 63 6.42 1.27 -3.90
C VAL A 63 6.25 2.80 -3.91
N CYS A 64 5.34 3.36 -3.12
CA CYS A 64 5.02 4.78 -3.19
C CYS A 64 6.06 5.62 -2.41
N PRO A 65 6.95 6.37 -3.09
CA PRO A 65 8.05 7.07 -2.41
C PRO A 65 7.59 8.26 -1.56
N THR A 66 6.36 8.74 -1.80
CA THR A 66 5.79 9.93 -1.13
C THR A 66 4.79 9.57 -0.04
N GLY A 67 4.46 8.29 0.13
CA GLY A 67 3.36 7.89 1.00
C GLY A 67 2.01 8.49 0.57
N ALA A 68 1.84 8.76 -0.74
CA ALA A 68 0.55 9.18 -1.28
C ALA A 68 -0.46 8.04 -1.32
N LEU A 69 0.01 6.79 -1.43
CA LEU A 69 -0.80 5.58 -1.30
C LEU A 69 -0.36 4.86 -0.04
N GLU A 70 -1.31 4.51 0.81
CA GLU A 70 -1.08 3.84 2.08
C GLU A 70 -2.02 2.64 2.16
N ALA A 71 -1.50 1.51 2.62
CA ALA A 71 -2.29 0.32 2.92
C ALA A 71 -2.02 -0.03 4.38
N ASP A 72 -3.08 -0.28 5.14
CA ASP A 72 -2.97 -0.75 6.51
C ASP A 72 -3.15 -2.29 6.50
N PRO A 73 -2.22 -3.06 7.04
CA PRO A 73 -2.38 -4.51 7.11
C PRO A 73 -3.48 -4.95 8.08
N ASN A 74 -3.91 -4.08 9.01
CA ASN A 74 -4.96 -4.37 9.99
C ASN A 74 -6.34 -3.90 9.53
N THR A 75 -6.40 -2.84 8.73
CA THR A 75 -7.64 -2.38 8.09
C THR A 75 -7.51 -2.62 6.58
N PRO A 76 -8.28 -3.55 5.98
CA PRO A 76 -8.13 -3.98 4.57
C PRO A 76 -8.57 -2.88 3.59
N GLU A 77 -7.89 -1.74 3.65
CA GLU A 77 -8.21 -0.52 2.94
C GLU A 77 -6.96 -0.02 2.21
N LEU A 78 -7.14 0.30 0.93
CA LEU A 78 -6.18 1.12 0.21
C LEU A 78 -6.62 2.58 0.31
N ARG A 79 -5.74 3.44 0.82
CA ARG A 79 -6.00 4.87 0.99
C ARG A 79 -5.09 5.71 0.12
N VAL A 80 -5.57 6.90 -0.24
CA VAL A 80 -4.78 7.89 -0.98
C VAL A 80 -4.88 9.27 -0.35
N THR A 81 -3.76 9.97 -0.32
CA THR A 81 -3.67 11.41 -0.05
C THR A 81 -3.14 12.10 -1.31
N GLU A 82 -4.04 12.64 -2.14
CA GLU A 82 -3.71 13.11 -3.50
C GLU A 82 -2.64 14.20 -3.54
N VAL A 83 -2.67 15.13 -2.60
CA VAL A 83 -1.70 16.25 -2.54
C VAL A 83 -0.25 15.76 -2.39
N ARG A 84 -0.03 14.55 -1.88
CA ARG A 84 1.31 13.94 -1.77
C ARG A 84 1.79 13.34 -3.09
N CYS A 85 0.89 13.01 -4.01
CA CYS A 85 1.26 12.33 -5.24
C CYS A 85 2.08 13.25 -6.16
N VAL A 86 3.16 12.68 -6.71
CA VAL A 86 4.07 13.36 -7.66
C VAL A 86 3.90 12.86 -9.09
N GLY A 87 2.91 12.00 -9.35
CA GLY A 87 2.64 11.49 -10.69
C GLY A 87 3.72 10.57 -11.27
N CYS A 88 4.52 9.88 -10.44
CA CYS A 88 5.64 9.04 -10.91
C CYS A 88 5.23 7.74 -11.64
N GLY A 89 4.00 7.26 -11.45
CA GLY A 89 3.48 6.06 -12.13
C GLY A 89 3.99 4.71 -11.61
N LEU A 90 4.89 4.68 -10.62
CA LEU A 90 5.40 3.42 -10.03
C LEU A 90 4.28 2.52 -9.51
N CYS A 91 3.23 3.11 -8.95
CA CYS A 91 2.10 2.38 -8.42
C CYS A 91 1.34 1.59 -9.50
N ALA A 92 1.15 2.18 -10.69
CA ALA A 92 0.48 1.53 -11.81
C ALA A 92 1.33 0.37 -12.34
N ALA A 93 2.63 0.59 -12.51
CA ALA A 93 3.57 -0.44 -12.96
C ALA A 93 3.69 -1.63 -11.98
N ALA A 94 3.60 -1.36 -10.67
CA ALA A 94 3.68 -2.39 -9.64
C ALA A 94 2.36 -3.17 -9.43
N CYS A 95 1.25 -2.76 -10.05
CA CYS A 95 -0.05 -3.40 -9.83
C CYS A 95 -0.12 -4.77 -10.52
N PRO A 96 -0.20 -5.89 -9.77
CA PRO A 96 -0.20 -7.23 -10.37
C PRO A 96 -1.51 -7.58 -11.08
N GLU A 97 -2.58 -6.82 -10.79
CA GLU A 97 -3.91 -6.98 -11.38
C GLU A 97 -4.17 -6.00 -12.55
N ALA A 98 -3.21 -5.10 -12.84
CA ALA A 98 -3.41 -3.98 -13.77
C ALA A 98 -4.65 -3.10 -13.46
N ALA A 99 -5.12 -3.11 -12.20
CA ALA A 99 -6.32 -2.41 -11.75
C ALA A 99 -6.04 -0.97 -11.26
N LEU A 100 -4.80 -0.48 -11.34
CA LEU A 100 -4.43 0.86 -10.89
C LEU A 100 -3.90 1.68 -12.07
N GLY A 101 -4.58 2.79 -12.36
CA GLY A 101 -4.17 3.82 -13.31
C GLY A 101 -3.65 5.09 -12.63
N LEU A 102 -3.12 6.00 -13.44
CA LEU A 102 -2.66 7.31 -13.01
C LEU A 102 -3.09 8.39 -14.00
N ARG A 103 -3.86 9.36 -13.52
CA ARG A 103 -4.13 10.60 -14.25
C ARG A 103 -3.19 11.71 -13.78
N ARG A 104 -2.91 12.68 -14.64
CA ARG A 104 -2.16 13.87 -14.27
C ARG A 104 -3.08 14.91 -13.63
N GLY A 105 -2.50 15.76 -12.80
CA GLY A 105 -3.19 16.86 -12.12
C GLY A 105 -3.56 16.53 -10.67
N LEU A 106 -4.06 17.54 -9.96
CA LEU A 106 -4.54 17.47 -8.58
C LEU A 106 -5.97 18.02 -8.54
N ARG A 107 -6.89 17.27 -7.92
CA ARG A 107 -8.20 17.83 -7.60
C ARG A 107 -8.05 18.88 -6.52
N TRP A 108 -8.49 20.10 -6.79
CA TRP A 108 -8.49 21.16 -5.80
C TRP A 108 -9.73 21.05 -4.92
N ALA A 109 -9.68 20.09 -3.99
CA ALA A 109 -10.78 19.77 -3.10
C ALA A 109 -10.23 19.40 -1.72
N ARG A 110 -11.02 19.60 -0.66
CA ARG A 110 -10.63 19.33 0.74
C ARG A 110 -10.13 17.89 0.91
N GLU A 111 -10.76 16.94 0.23
CA GLU A 111 -10.49 15.51 0.26
C GLU A 111 -9.09 15.18 -0.27
N SER A 112 -8.53 16.01 -1.16
CA SER A 112 -7.18 15.82 -1.69
C SER A 112 -6.09 16.01 -0.64
N PHE A 113 -6.41 16.69 0.46
CA PHE A 113 -5.50 17.02 1.56
C PHE A 113 -5.62 16.07 2.77
N ALA A 114 -6.44 15.03 2.68
CA ALA A 114 -6.63 14.04 3.72
C ALA A 114 -6.63 12.62 3.13
N PRO A 115 -6.32 11.58 3.93
CA PRO A 115 -6.45 10.20 3.48
C PRO A 115 -7.91 9.88 3.13
N ARG A 116 -8.18 9.48 1.88
CA ARG A 116 -9.46 8.90 1.46
C ARG A 116 -9.31 7.43 1.11
N VAL A 117 -10.34 6.64 1.37
CA VAL A 117 -10.37 5.23 1.00
C VAL A 117 -10.65 5.10 -0.50
N LEU A 118 -9.77 4.40 -1.21
CA LEU A 118 -9.94 4.01 -2.62
C LEU A 118 -10.68 2.68 -2.74
N VAL A 119 -10.31 1.71 -1.92
CA VAL A 119 -10.86 0.35 -1.93
C VAL A 119 -10.96 -0.14 -0.50
N ARG A 120 -12.08 -0.82 -0.19
CA ARG A 120 -12.23 -1.69 0.98
C ARG A 120 -12.31 -3.12 0.47
N ALA A 121 -11.60 -4.01 1.12
CA ALA A 121 -11.53 -5.43 0.80
C ALA A 121 -11.83 -6.27 2.05
N ASP A 122 -12.07 -7.55 1.89
CA ASP A 122 -12.32 -8.43 3.04
C ASP A 122 -11.01 -8.78 3.74
N ALA A 123 -11.00 -8.69 5.07
CA ALA A 123 -9.84 -9.08 5.87
C ALA A 123 -9.64 -10.60 5.83
N HIS A 124 -8.39 -11.02 5.64
CA HIS A 124 -7.98 -12.41 5.84
C HIS A 124 -7.16 -12.53 7.12
N ALA A 125 -7.72 -13.27 8.08
CA ALA A 125 -7.07 -13.61 9.34
C ALA A 125 -6.34 -14.95 9.24
N CYS A 126 -5.18 -15.05 9.86
CA CYS A 126 -4.43 -16.29 9.96
C CYS A 126 -5.24 -17.33 10.74
N PRO A 127 -5.50 -18.54 10.19
CA PRO A 127 -6.28 -19.56 10.88
C PRO A 127 -5.56 -20.16 12.10
N ALA A 128 -4.24 -19.97 12.22
CA ALA A 128 -3.45 -20.48 13.34
C ALA A 128 -3.41 -19.52 14.54
N CYS A 129 -3.34 -18.19 14.30
CA CYS A 129 -3.14 -17.21 15.37
C CYS A 129 -4.17 -16.06 15.39
N GLY A 130 -5.09 -16.00 14.43
CA GLY A 130 -6.12 -14.97 14.33
C GLY A 130 -5.65 -13.61 13.80
N ARG A 131 -4.34 -13.39 13.61
CA ARG A 131 -3.80 -12.12 13.11
C ARG A 131 -4.28 -11.82 11.69
N VAL A 132 -4.86 -10.63 11.46
CA VAL A 132 -5.10 -10.10 10.11
C VAL A 132 -3.77 -9.70 9.47
N PHE A 133 -3.51 -10.17 8.25
CA PHE A 133 -2.24 -9.90 7.56
C PHE A 133 -2.35 -9.66 6.05
N ALA A 134 -3.52 -9.95 5.46
CA ALA A 134 -3.76 -9.80 4.03
C ALA A 134 -5.25 -9.57 3.80
N THR A 135 -5.61 -9.26 2.56
CA THR A 135 -7.00 -9.28 2.09
C THR A 135 -7.33 -10.64 1.51
N ARG A 136 -8.60 -11.05 1.61
CA ARG A 136 -9.10 -12.31 1.05
C ARG A 136 -8.82 -12.38 -0.45
N GLU A 137 -9.11 -11.31 -1.16
CA GLU A 137 -8.95 -11.17 -2.60
C GLU A 137 -7.48 -11.27 -3.00
N ALA A 138 -6.54 -10.74 -2.20
CA ALA A 138 -5.11 -10.90 -2.47
C ALA A 138 -4.66 -12.36 -2.26
N ILE A 139 -5.09 -13.02 -1.18
CA ILE A 139 -4.79 -14.44 -0.94
C ILE A 139 -5.31 -15.30 -2.10
N GLU A 140 -6.56 -15.08 -2.50
CA GLU A 140 -7.18 -15.80 -3.61
C GLU A 140 -6.49 -15.54 -4.95
N ALA A 141 -6.10 -14.29 -5.23
CA ALA A 141 -5.40 -13.94 -6.46
C ALA A 141 -4.01 -14.57 -6.53
N VAL A 142 -3.26 -14.60 -5.43
CA VAL A 142 -1.95 -15.28 -5.37
C VAL A 142 -2.13 -16.79 -5.48
N ALA A 143 -3.08 -17.39 -4.76
CA ALA A 143 -3.38 -18.81 -4.84
C ALA A 143 -3.75 -19.24 -6.27
N ARG A 144 -4.54 -18.42 -6.98
CA ARG A 144 -4.89 -18.64 -8.39
C ARG A 144 -3.65 -18.63 -9.29
N ARG A 145 -2.69 -17.72 -9.08
CA ARG A 145 -1.44 -17.65 -9.85
C ARG A 145 -0.52 -18.84 -9.55
N LEU A 146 -0.39 -19.26 -8.29
CA LEU A 146 0.39 -20.44 -7.90
C LEU A 146 -0.14 -21.71 -8.56
N ARG A 147 -1.45 -21.95 -8.47
CA ARG A 147 -2.11 -23.11 -9.11
C ARG A 147 -1.88 -23.14 -10.62
N ARG A 148 -1.99 -22.00 -11.31
CA ARG A 148 -1.73 -21.91 -12.76
C ARG A 148 -0.29 -22.25 -13.15
N ARG A 149 0.67 -22.00 -12.26
CA ARG A 149 2.09 -22.29 -12.49
C ARG A 149 2.51 -23.67 -11.98
N GLY A 150 1.66 -24.36 -11.22
CA GLY A 150 1.99 -25.64 -10.58
C GLY A 150 3.11 -25.53 -9.55
N VAL A 151 3.27 -24.36 -8.91
CA VAL A 151 4.34 -24.12 -7.92
C VAL A 151 3.78 -23.67 -6.58
N GLY A 152 4.44 -24.11 -5.50
CA GLY A 152 4.10 -23.73 -4.14
C GLY A 152 2.83 -24.39 -3.60
N ASP A 153 2.60 -24.22 -2.31
CA ASP A 153 1.43 -24.74 -1.61
C ASP A 153 0.44 -23.60 -1.29
N PRO A 154 -0.77 -23.60 -1.88
CA PRO A 154 -1.81 -22.63 -1.57
C PRO A 154 -2.26 -22.63 -0.09
N GLU A 155 -2.10 -23.73 0.65
CA GLU A 155 -2.48 -23.78 2.06
C GLU A 155 -1.56 -22.93 2.93
N LEU A 156 -0.26 -22.92 2.61
CA LEU A 156 0.71 -22.05 3.30
C LEU A 156 0.42 -20.56 3.09
N LEU A 157 -0.23 -20.18 1.98
CA LEU A 157 -0.63 -18.78 1.75
C LEU A 157 -1.62 -18.29 2.80
N ALA A 158 -2.47 -19.17 3.35
CA ALA A 158 -3.49 -18.81 4.32
C ALA A 158 -2.89 -18.41 5.69
N LEU A 159 -1.64 -18.78 5.96
CA LEU A 159 -0.92 -18.47 7.20
C LEU A 159 -0.20 -17.12 7.11
N CYS A 160 -0.18 -16.37 8.22
CA CYS A 160 0.63 -15.15 8.30
C CYS A 160 2.14 -15.48 8.15
N PRO A 161 3.00 -14.50 7.82
CA PRO A 161 4.43 -14.73 7.65
C PRO A 161 5.09 -15.44 8.84
N ASP A 162 4.68 -15.10 10.07
CA ASP A 162 5.23 -15.68 11.30
C ASP A 162 4.83 -17.15 11.47
N CYS A 163 3.54 -17.48 11.39
CA CYS A 163 3.05 -18.85 11.52
C CYS A 163 3.53 -19.75 10.38
N ARG A 164 3.69 -19.18 9.18
CA ARG A 164 4.25 -19.89 8.03
C ARG A 164 5.71 -20.26 8.24
N ALA A 165 6.52 -19.34 8.78
CA ALA A 165 7.90 -19.63 9.13
C ALA A 165 7.98 -20.73 10.19
N VAL A 166 7.12 -20.71 11.20
CA VAL A 166 7.02 -21.78 12.22
C VAL A 166 6.72 -23.13 11.59
N ARG A 167 5.74 -23.22 10.67
CA ARG A 167 5.45 -24.49 9.96
C ARG A 167 6.62 -24.97 9.13
N ALA A 168 7.26 -24.08 8.36
CA ALA A 168 8.41 -24.45 7.54
C ALA A 168 9.57 -25.01 8.38
N LEU A 169 9.77 -24.50 9.61
CA LEU A 169 10.76 -25.04 10.55
C LEU A 169 10.34 -26.39 11.15
N ALA A 170 9.06 -26.60 11.40
CA ALA A 170 8.52 -27.87 11.92
C ALA A 170 8.50 -29.00 10.88
N GLU A 171 8.38 -28.65 9.59
CA GLU A 171 8.33 -29.59 8.46
C GLU A 171 9.70 -29.78 7.77
N GLY A 172 10.79 -29.19 8.28
CA GLY A 172 12.14 -29.38 7.77
C GLY A 172 12.60 -30.85 7.85
N PRO A 173 13.57 -31.28 7.01
CA PRO A 173 14.06 -32.65 7.07
C PRO A 173 14.57 -32.95 8.48
N ARG A 174 14.11 -34.06 9.07
CA ARG A 174 14.64 -34.52 10.35
C ARG A 174 16.16 -34.68 10.19
N PRO A 175 17.01 -34.19 11.11
CA PRO A 175 18.43 -34.47 11.07
C PRO A 175 18.61 -36.00 11.11
N GLY A 176 18.95 -36.61 9.97
CA GLY A 176 19.07 -38.05 9.79
C GLY A 176 18.53 -38.65 8.48
N GLU A 177 17.72 -37.91 7.70
CA GLU A 177 17.11 -38.46 6.44
C GLU A 177 17.81 -38.00 5.15
N ALA A 178 19.05 -37.50 5.24
CA ALA A 178 19.92 -37.26 4.09
C ALA A 178 21.03 -38.32 4.06
N GLY A 179 20.70 -39.54 3.66
CA GLY A 179 21.68 -40.61 3.49
C GLY A 179 21.13 -42.01 3.73
N SER A 180 20.46 -42.57 2.72
CA SER A 180 20.41 -44.02 2.44
C SER A 180 20.27 -44.21 0.95
#